data_AF-A0A5D8Z6U4-F1
#
_entry.id   AF-A0A5D8Z6U4-F1
#
_cell.length_a   1.000
_cell.length_b   1.000
_cell.length_c   1.000
_cell.angle_alpha   90.00
_cell.angle_beta   90.00
_cell.angle_gamma   90.00
#
_symmetry.space_group_name_H-M   'P 1'
#
loop_
_entity.id
_entity.type
_entity.pdbx_description
1 polymer ?
#
loop_
_entity_poly.entity_id
_entity_poly.type
_entity_poly.pdbx_seq_one_letter_code
_entity_poly.pdbx_strand_id
1 'polypeptide(L)' 'MHETYTPRGDGLPPHYTGHWRHDMANEVNALTMATSAARHMLQLGDVQSAMLNLARAEDAAMRCSELLRFAPSTR' A
#
# COMPACT_ATOMS: atom_id res chain seq x y z
N MET A 1 -4.01 11.96 -36.75
CA MET A 1 -2.62 12.31 -36.37
C MET A 1 -2.47 11.99 -34.89
N HIS A 2 -1.58 11.07 -34.53
CA HIS A 2 -1.31 10.67 -33.15
C HIS A 2 -0.41 11.73 -32.51
N GLU A 3 -0.95 12.52 -31.57
CA GLU A 3 -0.13 13.40 -30.75
C GLU A 3 0.69 12.54 -29.78
N THR A 4 2.00 12.62 -29.94
CA THR A 4 2.99 11.90 -29.14
C THR A 4 3.12 12.62 -27.80
N TYR A 5 2.41 12.16 -26.77
CA TYR A 5 2.56 12.67 -25.41
C TYR A 5 3.99 12.38 -24.92
N THR A 6 4.80 13.44 -24.84
CA THR A 6 6.14 13.41 -24.24
C THR A 6 6.05 14.13 -22.89
N PRO A 7 6.01 13.43 -21.74
CA PRO A 7 6.02 14.11 -20.46
C PRO A 7 7.45 14.59 -20.18
N ARG A 8 7.72 15.85 -20.53
CA ARG A 8 8.77 16.63 -19.89
C ARG A 8 8.23 17.08 -18.53
N GLY A 9 9.02 16.86 -17.48
CA GLY A 9 8.58 16.98 -16.10
C GLY A 9 8.02 18.34 -15.73
N ASP A 10 6.71 18.38 -15.48
CA ASP A 10 6.01 19.39 -14.71
C ASP A 10 4.82 18.70 -14.01
N GLY A 11 4.80 18.76 -12.68
CA GLY A 11 3.65 18.50 -11.80
C GLY A 11 2.70 17.35 -12.14
N LEU A 12 2.78 16.26 -11.37
CA LEU A 12 1.69 15.27 -11.31
C LEU A 12 0.34 15.99 -11.11
N PRO A 13 -0.73 15.61 -11.83
CA PRO A 13 -2.03 16.24 -11.71
C PRO A 13 -2.47 16.36 -10.25
N PRO A 14 -3.17 17.43 -9.82
CA PRO A 14 -3.50 17.67 -8.40
C PRO A 14 -4.26 16.51 -7.73
N HIS A 15 -5.00 15.72 -8.50
CA HIS A 15 -5.71 14.52 -8.02
C HIS A 15 -4.78 13.34 -7.72
N TYR A 16 -3.58 13.28 -8.30
CA TYR A 16 -2.65 12.16 -8.18
C TYR A 16 -2.11 12.01 -6.75
N THR A 17 -1.87 13.14 -6.07
CA THR A 17 -1.36 13.13 -4.68
C THR A 17 -2.41 12.66 -3.68
N GLY A 18 -3.69 13.00 -3.91
CA GLY A 18 -4.82 12.56 -3.09
C GLY A 18 -5.08 11.07 -3.26
N HIS A 19 -5.02 10.57 -4.49
CA HIS A 19 -5.17 9.14 -4.79
C HIS A 19 -4.03 8.33 -4.17
N TRP A 20 -2.77 8.78 -4.34
CA TRP A 20 -1.63 8.11 -3.72
C TRP A 20 -1.73 8.04 -2.19
N ARG A 21 -2.09 9.14 -1.52
CA ARG A 21 -2.26 9.16 -0.06
C ARG A 21 -3.40 8.23 0.39
N HIS A 22 -4.50 8.19 -0.36
CA HIS A 22 -5.61 7.30 -0.09
C HIS A 22 -5.20 5.83 -0.22
N ASP A 23 -4.54 5.47 -1.33
CA ASP A 23 -4.07 4.11 -1.60
C ASP A 23 -3.05 3.67 -0.53
N MET A 24 -2.12 4.56 -0.18
CA MET A 24 -1.14 4.30 0.89
C MET A 24 -1.82 4.07 2.24
N ALA A 25 -2.83 4.89 2.58
CA ALA A 25 -3.58 4.71 3.82
C ALA A 25 -4.35 3.38 3.85
N ASN A 26 -4.93 2.97 2.71
CA ASN A 26 -5.61 1.69 2.59
C ASN A 26 -4.66 0.51 2.86
N GLU A 27 -3.46 0.52 2.25
CA GLU A 27 -2.48 -0.55 2.46
C GLU A 27 -1.91 -0.57 3.88
N VAL A 28 -1.64 0.59 4.49
CA VAL A 28 -1.23 0.69 5.90
C VAL A 28 -2.33 0.17 6.85
N ASN A 29 -3.59 0.47 6.57
CA ASN A 29 -4.73 -0.04 7.34
C ASN A 29 -4.83 -1.57 7.21
N ALA A 30 -4.69 -2.11 6.01
CA ALA A 30 -4.69 -3.54 5.77
C ALA A 30 -3.55 -4.24 6.53
N LEU A 31 -2.34 -3.70 6.48
CA LEU A 31 -1.18 -4.17 7.22
C LEU A 31 -1.45 -4.19 8.74
N THR A 32 -2.01 -3.10 9.27
CA THR A 32 -2.31 -2.95 10.70
C THR A 32 -3.37 -3.96 11.17
N MET A 33 -4.44 -4.12 10.40
CA MET A 33 -5.51 -5.08 10.74
C MET A 33 -5.00 -6.52 10.66
N ALA A 34 -4.28 -6.88 9.60
CA ALA A 34 -3.75 -8.22 9.40
C ALA A 34 -2.75 -8.60 10.51
N THR A 35 -1.84 -7.71 10.89
CA THR A 35 -0.90 -7.96 11.99
C THR A 35 -1.59 -8.08 13.35
N SER A 36 -2.60 -7.25 13.63
CA SER A 36 -3.42 -7.36 14.84
C SER A 36 -4.17 -8.70 14.90
N ALA A 37 -4.82 -9.10 13.80
CA ALA A 37 -5.51 -10.38 13.70
C ALA A 37 -4.55 -11.57 13.88
N ALA A 38 -3.37 -11.53 13.24
CA ALA A 38 -2.36 -12.57 13.41
C ALA A 38 -1.94 -12.72 14.88
N ARG A 39 -1.68 -11.61 15.57
CA ARG A 39 -1.35 -11.63 17.00
C ARG A 39 -2.47 -12.26 17.83
N HIS A 40 -3.72 -11.92 17.55
CA HIS A 40 -4.86 -12.50 18.27
C HIS A 40 -4.97 -14.01 18.04
N MET A 41 -4.81 -14.48 16.80
CA MET A 41 -4.83 -15.91 16.47
C MET A 41 -3.70 -16.67 17.18
N LEU A 42 -2.50 -16.09 17.27
CA LEU A 42 -1.39 -16.69 18.03
C LEU A 42 -1.70 -16.82 19.52
N GLN A 43 -2.38 -15.83 20.12
CA GLN A 43 -2.80 -15.90 21.53
C GLN A 43 -3.82 -17.02 21.79
N LEU A 44 -4.63 -17.35 20.78
CA LEU A 44 -5.59 -18.45 20.82
C LEU A 44 -4.97 -19.82 20.48
N GLY A 45 -3.68 -19.86 20.09
CA GLY A 45 -3.02 -21.07 19.62
C GLY A 45 -3.36 -21.46 18.19
N ASP A 46 -4.12 -20.64 17.45
CA ASP A 46 -4.44 -20.88 16.05
C ASP A 46 -3.32 -20.37 15.14
N VAL A 47 -2.27 -21.18 15.02
CA VAL A 47 -1.08 -20.85 14.21
C VAL A 47 -1.42 -20.76 12.72
N GLN A 48 -2.33 -21.60 12.22
CA GLN A 48 -2.67 -21.63 10.79
C GLN A 48 -3.34 -20.33 10.35
N SER A 49 -4.34 -19.86 11.12
CA SER A 49 -5.00 -18.58 10.84
C SER A 49 -4.05 -17.39 11.05
N ALA A 50 -3.11 -17.49 12.00
CA ALA A 50 -2.08 -16.48 12.16
C ALA A 50 -1.18 -16.37 10.91
N MET A 51 -0.72 -17.50 10.37
CA MET A 51 0.08 -17.52 9.14
C MET A 51 -0.64 -16.90 7.94
N LEU A 52 -1.94 -17.18 7.79
CA LEU A 52 -2.75 -16.57 6.72
C LEU A 52 -2.83 -15.04 6.85
N ASN A 53 -2.96 -14.53 8.07
CA ASN A 53 -2.98 -13.09 8.31
C ASN A 53 -1.59 -12.47 8.14
N LEU A 54 -0.51 -13.18 8.47
CA LEU A 54 0.86 -12.71 8.20
C LEU A 54 1.15 -12.64 6.71
N ALA A 55 0.71 -13.60 5.91
CA ALA A 55 0.83 -13.54 4.45
C ALA A 55 0.09 -12.31 3.87
N ARG A 56 -1.11 -12.01 4.37
CA ARG A 56 -1.85 -10.78 3.98
C ARG A 56 -1.12 -9.50 4.38
N ALA A 57 -0.48 -9.51 5.55
CA ALA A 57 0.34 -8.38 6.00
C ALA A 57 1.56 -8.19 5.08
N GLU A 58 2.22 -9.27 4.68
CA GLU A 58 3.32 -9.23 3.71
C GLU A 58 2.87 -8.66 2.37
N ASP A 59 1.74 -9.12 1.83
CA ASP A 59 1.16 -8.58 0.59
C ASP A 59 0.89 -7.06 0.67
N ALA A 60 0.30 -6.60 1.77
CA ALA A 60 0.08 -5.17 2.00
C ALA A 60 1.39 -4.38 2.12
N ALA A 61 2.41 -4.95 2.78
CA ALA A 61 3.73 -4.33 2.89
C ALA A 61 4.44 -4.21 1.52
N MET A 62 4.28 -5.22 0.65
CA MET A 62 4.78 -5.16 -0.72
C MET A 62 4.11 -4.03 -1.50
N ARG A 63 2.77 -3.92 -1.45
CA ARG A 63 2.02 -2.84 -2.11
C ARG A 63 2.37 -1.46 -1.56
N CYS A 64 2.54 -1.32 -0.24
CA CYS A 64 3.10 -0.10 0.37
C CYS A 64 4.47 0.26 -0.24
N SER A 65 5.35 -0.73 -0.36
CA SER A 65 6.70 -0.54 -0.91
C SER A 65 6.66 -0.11 -2.38
N GLU A 66 5.71 -0.64 -3.15
CA GLU A 66 5.47 -0.20 -4.54
C GLU A 66 4.95 1.23 -4.60
N LEU A 67 3.94 1.57 -3.80
CA LEU A 67 3.39 2.93 -3.74
C LEU A 67 4.47 3.95 -3.34
N LEU A 68 5.34 3.62 -2.38
CA LEU A 68 6.44 4.48 -1.95
C LEU A 68 7.44 4.80 -3.09
N ARG A 69 7.63 3.91 -4.06
CA ARG A 69 8.48 4.18 -5.23
C ARG A 69 7.91 5.27 -6.14
N PHE A 70 6.60 5.45 -6.10
CA PHE A 70 5.87 6.48 -6.86
C PHE A 70 5.41 7.65 -5.99
N ALA A 71 6.00 7.79 -4.79
CA ALA A 71 5.63 8.86 -3.86
C ALA A 71 5.76 10.23 -4.56
N PRO A 72 4.73 11.10 -4.48
CA PRO A 72 4.81 12.42 -5.07
C PRO A 72 5.98 13.19 -4.46
N SER A 73 6.80 13.82 -5.31
CA SER A 73 7.91 14.64 -4.83
C SER A 73 7.37 15.83 -4.03
N THR A 74 7.73 15.90 -2.75
CA THR A 74 7.56 17.12 -1.95
C THR A 74 8.62 18.12 -2.39
N ARG A 75 8.27 19.04 -3.30
CA ARG A 75 9.01 20.30 -3.48
C ARG A 75 8.28 21.40 -2.74
#